data_AF-A0A1W6U5A1-F1
#
_entry.id   AF-A0A1W6U5A1-F1
#
_cell.length_a   1.000
_cell.length_b   1.000
_cell.length_c   1.000
_cell.angle_alpha   90.00
_cell.angle_beta   90.00
_cell.angle_gamma   90.00
#
_symmetry.space_group_name_H-M   'P 1'
#
loop_
_entity.id
_entity.type
_entity.pdbx_description
1 polymer ?
#
loop_
_entity_poly.entity_id
_entity_poly.type
_entity_poly.pdbx_seq_one_letter_code
_entity_poly.pdbx_strand_id
1 'polypeptide(L)'
;MDVRLWTMKNKELELSRLRGILSGIATDAVINEQELLFLDAWLRERESQLENDGDAVDLLEQIADVLEDGVITKDEMEDTLNLIDCILEFQDNPPQTTNLQEVFGFVQGVVSDGKVTDKELSSIKKLLKQNEDVPMCSLLYSRMKSKASKTELLSTLKSFSGHYFEETGVTQDWASFLGDALPEDYDFKGQKVCFTGGITGMPRSTLKSHVAKLGASVTKSVTKNTSVLIVGDECSRGWIEHNYGTKLDAACKLKLAGHDILILSGDEWLSKTANQKDPKSEVRQRFWSEFGDVHNLDALVAAAFKVCSKANLNVSEYSEPDLGISGVSIHRKWKNGNALKKRELYIELIPNHIDEFGIVIEERCKPWVVGGDACQSVSYQKQTTAFDKFRDNLAYLAAEHALIV
;
A
#
# COMPACT_ATOMS: atom_id res chain seq x y z
N MET A 1 -18.07 -3.20 -17.14
CA MET A 1 -18.86 -2.50 -16.11
C MET A 1 -19.19 -1.14 -16.71
N ASP A 2 -20.48 -0.78 -16.77
CA ASP A 2 -20.94 0.46 -17.39
C ASP A 2 -20.39 1.68 -16.62
N VAL A 3 -19.77 2.62 -17.32
CA VAL A 3 -19.17 3.82 -16.71
C VAL A 3 -20.23 4.63 -15.96
N ARG A 4 -21.49 4.63 -16.42
CA ARG A 4 -22.59 5.34 -15.75
C ARG A 4 -22.99 4.71 -14.42
N LEU A 5 -23.10 3.38 -14.37
CA LEU A 5 -23.37 2.63 -13.13
C LEU A 5 -22.25 2.84 -12.10
N TRP A 6 -21.01 3.02 -12.57
CA TRP A 6 -19.85 3.30 -11.73
C TRP A 6 -19.90 4.73 -11.14
N THR A 7 -20.20 5.75 -11.95
CA THR A 7 -20.33 7.14 -11.48
C THR A 7 -21.44 7.29 -10.44
N MET A 8 -22.60 6.65 -10.65
CA MET A 8 -23.72 6.70 -9.70
C MET A 8 -23.37 6.07 -8.35
N LYS A 9 -22.69 4.92 -8.35
CA LYS A 9 -22.31 4.22 -7.11
C LYS A 9 -21.28 4.98 -6.28
N ASN A 10 -20.35 5.67 -6.93
CA ASN A 10 -19.39 6.52 -6.23
C ASN A 10 -20.04 7.75 -5.60
N LYS A 11 -21.03 8.35 -6.28
CA LYS A 11 -21.80 9.47 -5.72
C LYS A 11 -22.51 9.06 -4.42
N GLU A 12 -23.20 7.91 -4.41
CA GLU A 12 -23.87 7.40 -3.20
C GLU A 12 -22.91 7.15 -2.03
N LEU A 13 -21.68 6.67 -2.30
CA LEU A 13 -20.66 6.44 -1.29
C LEU A 13 -20.15 7.74 -0.68
N GLU A 14 -19.86 8.76 -1.50
CA GLU A 14 -19.41 10.07 -1.01
C GLU A 14 -20.54 10.82 -0.29
N LEU A 15 -21.79 10.73 -0.74
CA LEU A 15 -22.94 11.30 -0.02
C LEU A 15 -23.13 10.64 1.35
N SER A 16 -22.98 9.31 1.41
CA SER A 16 -23.01 8.59 2.70
C SER A 16 -21.89 9.07 3.62
N ARG A 17 -20.70 9.33 3.07
CA ARG A 17 -19.58 9.88 3.83
C ARG A 17 -19.86 11.31 4.30
N LEU A 18 -20.38 12.18 3.43
CA LEU A 18 -20.77 13.56 3.78
C LEU A 18 -21.75 13.56 4.95
N ARG A 19 -22.83 12.78 4.88
CA ARG A 19 -23.79 12.65 5.99
C ARG A 19 -23.13 12.22 7.30
N GLY A 20 -22.15 11.31 7.22
CA GLY A 20 -21.30 10.96 8.35
C GLY A 20 -20.56 12.18 8.89
N ILE A 21 -19.83 12.90 8.04
CA ILE A 21 -19.04 14.10 8.40
C ILE A 21 -19.91 15.13 9.09
N LEU A 22 -21.04 15.47 8.48
CA LEU A 22 -22.01 16.43 9.02
C LEU A 22 -22.50 16.01 10.41
N SER A 23 -22.87 14.74 10.58
CA SER A 23 -23.29 14.22 11.89
C SER A 23 -22.16 14.26 12.90
N GLY A 24 -20.91 14.05 12.47
CA GLY A 24 -19.71 14.16 13.29
C GLY A 24 -19.53 15.58 13.82
N ILE A 25 -19.48 16.57 12.92
CA ILE A 25 -19.35 18.01 13.24
C ILE A 25 -20.50 18.47 14.15
N ALA A 26 -21.74 18.09 13.85
CA ALA A 26 -22.90 18.48 14.66
C ALA A 26 -23.01 17.73 16.01
N THR A 27 -22.06 16.83 16.35
CA THR A 27 -22.21 15.94 17.52
C THR A 27 -22.34 16.73 18.82
N ASP A 28 -21.57 17.81 19.00
CA ASP A 28 -21.63 18.63 20.22
C ASP A 28 -22.51 19.88 20.11
N ALA A 29 -23.12 20.10 18.93
CA ALA A 29 -23.94 21.26 18.57
C ALA A 29 -23.16 22.59 18.59
N VAL A 30 -21.84 22.54 18.36
CA VAL A 30 -21.01 23.73 18.20
C VAL A 30 -20.04 23.50 17.04
N ILE A 31 -20.25 24.19 15.93
CA ILE A 31 -19.26 24.22 14.84
C ILE A 31 -18.18 25.28 15.12
N ASN A 32 -16.93 24.96 14.78
CA ASN A 32 -15.81 25.90 14.85
C ASN A 32 -15.13 26.15 13.48
N GLU A 33 -14.24 27.14 13.44
CA GLU A 33 -13.51 27.54 12.23
C GLU A 33 -12.73 26.40 11.58
N GLN A 34 -12.12 25.51 12.37
CA GLN A 34 -11.33 24.40 11.82
C GLN A 34 -12.24 23.36 11.14
N GLU A 35 -13.41 23.08 11.71
CA GLU A 35 -14.40 22.16 11.13
C GLU A 35 -15.02 22.73 9.85
N LEU A 36 -15.32 24.05 9.83
CA LEU A 36 -15.79 24.74 8.64
C LEU A 36 -14.77 24.65 7.50
N LEU A 37 -13.49 24.94 7.78
CA LEU A 37 -12.41 24.86 6.80
C LEU A 37 -12.18 23.43 6.31
N PHE A 38 -12.31 22.44 7.19
CA PHE A 38 -12.26 21.03 6.80
C PHE A 38 -13.41 20.67 5.85
N LEU A 39 -14.63 21.11 6.18
CA LEU A 39 -15.82 20.85 5.38
C LEU A 39 -15.72 21.51 3.99
N ASP A 40 -15.24 22.76 3.92
CA ASP A 40 -14.95 23.46 2.66
C ASP A 40 -14.00 22.65 1.78
N ALA A 41 -12.83 22.28 2.33
CA ALA A 41 -11.82 21.53 1.61
C ALA A 41 -12.36 20.17 1.14
N TRP A 42 -13.11 19.47 2.00
CA TRP A 42 -13.68 18.16 1.68
C TRP A 42 -14.68 18.23 0.53
N LEU A 43 -15.57 19.23 0.55
CA LEU A 43 -16.58 19.45 -0.49
C LEU A 43 -15.92 19.85 -1.82
N ARG A 44 -14.96 20.78 -1.81
CA ARG A 44 -14.25 21.25 -3.02
C ARG A 44 -13.42 20.14 -3.68
N GLU A 45 -12.74 19.31 -2.91
CA GLU A 45 -12.01 18.15 -3.45
C GLU A 45 -12.92 17.14 -4.17
N ARG A 46 -14.22 17.14 -3.85
CA ARG A 46 -15.23 16.19 -4.34
C ARG A 46 -16.34 16.84 -5.15
N GLU A 47 -16.18 18.11 -5.52
CA GLU A 47 -17.20 18.90 -6.22
C GLU A 47 -17.69 18.15 -7.48
N SER A 48 -16.75 17.62 -8.28
CA SER A 48 -17.06 16.89 -9.52
C SER A 48 -17.86 15.60 -9.33
N GLN A 49 -17.83 15.01 -8.14
CA GLN A 49 -18.52 13.77 -7.78
C GLN A 49 -19.89 14.05 -7.14
N LEU A 50 -20.01 15.21 -6.48
CA LEU A 50 -21.20 15.67 -5.80
C LEU A 50 -22.05 16.62 -6.67
N GLU A 51 -21.61 16.91 -7.90
CA GLU A 51 -22.33 17.79 -8.84
C GLU A 51 -23.84 17.45 -8.88
N ASN A 52 -24.67 18.49 -8.75
CA ASN A 52 -26.14 18.43 -8.74
C ASN A 52 -26.79 17.74 -7.52
N ASP A 53 -26.06 17.53 -6.43
CA ASP A 53 -26.67 17.25 -5.13
C ASP A 53 -27.03 18.57 -4.43
N GLY A 54 -28.30 18.75 -4.05
CA GLY A 54 -28.80 20.01 -3.48
C GLY A 54 -28.08 20.36 -2.18
N ASP A 55 -28.00 19.41 -1.26
CA ASP A 55 -27.38 19.61 0.06
C ASP A 55 -25.89 19.99 -0.06
N ALA A 56 -25.15 19.33 -0.96
CA ALA A 56 -23.74 19.67 -1.18
C ALA A 56 -23.54 21.05 -1.81
N VAL A 57 -24.44 21.47 -2.71
CA VAL A 57 -24.41 22.80 -3.34
C VAL A 57 -24.76 23.87 -2.29
N ASP A 58 -25.83 23.68 -1.54
CA ASP A 58 -26.27 24.62 -0.50
C ASP A 58 -25.18 24.82 0.57
N LEU A 59 -24.48 23.74 0.96
CA LEU A 59 -23.34 23.83 1.88
C LEU A 59 -22.17 24.62 1.27
N LEU A 60 -21.82 24.38 0.00
CA LEU A 60 -20.73 25.10 -0.67
C LEU A 60 -21.04 26.60 -0.79
N GLU A 61 -22.28 26.96 -1.11
CA GLU A 61 -22.73 28.35 -1.18
C GLU A 61 -22.69 29.01 0.20
N GLN A 62 -23.28 28.37 1.23
CA GLN A 62 -23.25 28.88 2.60
C GLN A 62 -21.81 29.10 3.09
N ILE A 63 -20.92 28.13 2.89
CA ILE A 63 -19.52 28.24 3.32
C ILE A 63 -18.78 29.32 2.53
N ALA A 64 -19.03 29.47 1.24
CA ALA A 64 -18.42 30.52 0.42
C ALA A 64 -18.81 31.91 0.92
N ASP A 65 -20.07 32.12 1.30
CA ASP A 65 -20.57 33.38 1.85
C ASP A 65 -19.88 33.71 3.18
N VAL A 66 -19.77 32.73 4.09
CA VAL A 66 -19.08 32.89 5.39
C VAL A 66 -17.60 33.22 5.24
N LEU A 67 -16.95 32.78 4.16
CA LEU A 67 -15.53 33.02 3.92
C LEU A 67 -15.25 34.27 3.06
N GLU A 68 -16.28 34.92 2.50
CA GLU A 68 -16.13 35.97 1.48
C GLU A 68 -15.41 37.22 2.01
N ASP A 69 -15.77 37.68 3.20
CA ASP A 69 -15.23 38.92 3.79
C ASP A 69 -13.95 38.69 4.63
N GLY A 70 -13.57 37.42 4.82
CA GLY A 70 -12.43 36.99 5.62
C GLY A 70 -12.61 37.10 7.14
N VAL A 71 -13.84 37.33 7.63
CA VAL A 71 -14.19 37.46 9.05
C VAL A 71 -15.34 36.53 9.40
N ILE A 72 -15.02 35.37 9.96
CA ILE A 72 -16.04 34.42 10.41
C ILE A 72 -16.69 34.92 11.71
N THR A 73 -18.00 35.17 11.66
CA THR A 73 -18.81 35.58 12.81
C THR A 73 -19.51 34.40 13.49
N LYS A 74 -20.03 34.64 14.70
CA LYS A 74 -20.78 33.62 15.44
C LYS A 74 -22.14 33.32 14.80
N ASP A 75 -22.79 34.34 14.26
CA ASP A 75 -24.12 34.22 13.66
C ASP A 75 -24.01 33.37 12.37
N GLU A 76 -22.98 33.59 11.56
CA GLU A 76 -22.66 32.77 10.38
C GLU A 76 -22.37 31.30 10.69
N MET A 77 -21.67 31.04 11.80
CA MET A 77 -21.43 29.68 12.29
C MET A 77 -22.72 29.02 12.77
N GLU A 78 -23.59 29.76 13.45
CA GLU A 78 -24.91 29.27 13.85
C GLU A 78 -25.80 28.96 12.64
N ASP A 79 -25.80 29.83 11.63
CA ASP A 79 -26.52 29.61 10.36
C ASP A 79 -26.00 28.37 9.62
N THR A 80 -24.67 28.18 9.59
CA THR A 80 -24.06 26.98 9.01
C THR A 80 -24.48 25.72 9.77
N LEU A 81 -24.46 25.75 11.11
CA LEU A 81 -24.93 24.63 11.93
C LEU A 81 -26.42 24.34 11.69
N ASN A 82 -27.26 25.37 11.58
CA ASN A 82 -28.68 25.22 11.29
C ASN A 82 -28.92 24.56 9.92
N LEU A 83 -28.12 24.89 8.91
CA LEU A 83 -28.16 24.22 7.61
C LEU A 83 -27.77 22.73 7.74
N ILE A 84 -26.71 22.44 8.48
CA ILE A 84 -26.28 21.06 8.76
C ILE A 84 -27.41 20.27 9.46
N ASP A 85 -28.04 20.86 10.48
CA ASP A 85 -29.15 20.24 11.21
C ASP A 85 -30.37 20.02 10.31
N CYS A 86 -30.67 20.93 9.38
CA CYS A 86 -31.72 20.74 8.37
C CYS A 86 -31.42 19.54 7.46
N ILE A 87 -30.18 19.39 6.99
CA ILE A 87 -29.76 18.26 6.16
C ILE A 87 -29.87 16.94 6.94
N LEU A 88 -29.65 16.99 8.26
CA LEU A 88 -29.69 15.83 9.16
C LEU A 88 -31.06 15.60 9.83
N GLU A 89 -32.11 16.36 9.51
CA GLU A 89 -33.38 16.41 10.29
C GLU A 89 -33.99 15.02 10.58
N PHE A 90 -33.82 14.07 9.67
CA PHE A 90 -34.36 12.70 9.77
C PHE A 90 -33.33 11.64 10.16
N GLN A 91 -32.15 12.04 10.64
CA GLN A 91 -31.05 11.16 10.99
C GLN A 91 -30.79 11.18 12.49
N ASP A 92 -30.63 10.00 13.09
CA ASP A 92 -30.13 9.88 14.46
C ASP A 92 -28.69 10.41 14.56
N ASN A 93 -28.34 11.11 15.65
CA ASN A 93 -26.95 11.48 15.95
C ASN A 93 -26.49 10.85 17.28
N PRO A 94 -25.51 9.93 17.30
CA PRO A 94 -24.79 9.38 16.15
C PRO A 94 -25.69 8.52 15.25
N PRO A 95 -25.31 8.34 13.96
CA PRO A 95 -26.10 7.60 13.00
C PRO A 95 -26.34 6.15 13.43
N GLN A 96 -27.50 5.61 13.08
CA GLN A 96 -27.81 4.18 13.19
C GLN A 96 -27.57 3.54 11.83
N THR A 97 -26.31 3.22 11.52
CA THR A 97 -25.91 2.82 10.18
C THR A 97 -24.95 1.63 10.19
N THR A 98 -25.09 0.77 9.18
CA THR A 98 -24.10 -0.25 8.82
C THR A 98 -23.24 0.19 7.62
N ASN A 99 -23.50 1.38 7.08
CA ASN A 99 -22.73 1.93 5.97
C ASN A 99 -21.40 2.45 6.52
N LEU A 100 -20.33 1.75 6.16
CA LEU A 100 -19.01 2.11 6.65
C LEU A 100 -18.57 3.50 6.19
N GLN A 101 -19.00 3.99 5.02
CA GLN A 101 -18.66 5.35 4.59
C GLN A 101 -19.19 6.42 5.54
N GLU A 102 -20.40 6.22 6.04
CA GLU A 102 -21.01 7.08 7.04
C GLU A 102 -20.30 6.96 8.39
N VAL A 103 -19.86 5.76 8.78
CA VAL A 103 -19.01 5.56 9.97
C VAL A 103 -17.68 6.30 9.84
N PHE A 104 -17.02 6.24 8.69
CA PHE A 104 -15.78 6.99 8.45
C PHE A 104 -16.01 8.48 8.49
N GLY A 105 -17.03 8.95 7.78
CA GLY A 105 -17.40 10.35 7.77
C GLY A 105 -17.64 10.86 9.18
N PHE A 106 -18.40 10.11 9.99
CA PHE A 106 -18.66 10.47 11.38
C PHE A 106 -17.38 10.63 12.20
N VAL A 107 -16.45 9.69 12.09
CA VAL A 107 -15.15 9.80 12.78
C VAL A 107 -14.31 10.96 12.20
N GLN A 108 -14.37 11.23 10.90
CA GLN A 108 -13.68 12.36 10.26
C GLN A 108 -14.18 13.71 10.78
N GLY A 109 -15.51 13.91 10.82
CA GLY A 109 -16.11 15.13 11.35
C GLY A 109 -15.67 15.38 12.80
N VAL A 110 -15.80 14.37 13.66
CA VAL A 110 -15.41 14.46 15.09
C VAL A 110 -13.93 14.81 15.32
N VAL A 111 -13.01 14.36 14.45
CA VAL A 111 -11.57 14.63 14.66
C VAL A 111 -11.04 15.80 13.85
N SER A 112 -11.93 16.53 13.17
CA SER A 112 -11.53 17.52 12.18
C SER A 112 -10.86 18.75 12.78
N ASP A 113 -11.24 19.13 14.00
CA ASP A 113 -10.68 20.24 14.77
C ASP A 113 -9.48 19.85 15.68
N GLY A 114 -9.03 18.60 15.58
CA GLY A 114 -7.93 18.09 16.40
C GLY A 114 -8.24 17.94 17.90
N LYS A 115 -9.50 17.97 18.31
CA LYS A 115 -9.93 17.74 19.69
C LYS A 115 -11.03 16.69 19.71
N VAL A 116 -11.29 16.14 20.90
CA VAL A 116 -12.40 15.21 21.13
C VAL A 116 -12.99 15.42 22.52
N THR A 117 -14.28 15.71 22.56
CA THR A 117 -15.11 15.85 23.75
C THR A 117 -15.57 14.48 24.25
N ASP A 118 -16.06 14.44 25.50
CA ASP A 118 -16.59 13.18 26.05
C ASP A 118 -17.91 12.76 25.38
N LYS A 119 -18.69 13.72 24.87
CA LYS A 119 -19.91 13.48 24.10
C LYS A 119 -19.56 12.75 22.80
N GLU A 120 -18.61 13.27 22.03
CA GLU A 120 -18.15 12.65 20.78
C GLU A 120 -17.55 11.26 20.99
N LEU A 121 -16.72 11.08 22.02
CA LEU A 121 -16.18 9.76 22.35
C LEU A 121 -17.28 8.76 22.71
N SER A 122 -18.35 9.21 23.37
CA SER A 122 -19.50 8.36 23.68
C SER A 122 -20.29 7.99 22.41
N SER A 123 -20.46 8.93 21.49
CA SER A 123 -21.12 8.76 20.20
C SER A 123 -20.35 7.79 19.31
N ILE A 124 -19.02 7.95 19.18
CA ILE A 124 -18.15 7.01 18.45
C ILE A 124 -18.27 5.60 19.04
N LYS A 125 -18.20 5.45 20.37
CA LYS A 125 -18.31 4.13 21.02
C LYS A 125 -19.66 3.46 20.72
N LYS A 126 -20.76 4.23 20.69
CA LYS A 126 -22.09 3.73 20.33
C LYS A 126 -22.12 3.26 18.87
N LEU A 127 -21.61 4.07 17.95
CA LEU A 127 -21.54 3.77 16.52
C LEU A 127 -20.67 2.55 16.20
N LEU A 128 -19.48 2.44 16.82
CA LEU A 128 -18.59 1.29 16.63
C LEU A 128 -19.18 0.00 17.18
N LYS A 129 -19.94 0.07 18.28
CA LYS A 129 -20.62 -1.10 18.84
C LYS A 129 -21.73 -1.63 17.94
N GLN A 130 -22.45 -0.74 17.24
CA GLN A 130 -23.44 -1.16 16.22
C GLN A 130 -22.77 -1.89 15.04
N ASN A 131 -21.50 -1.59 14.79
CA ASN A 131 -20.70 -2.11 13.67
C ASN A 131 -19.64 -3.13 14.12
N GLU A 132 -19.87 -3.85 15.23
CA GLU A 132 -18.87 -4.74 15.83
C GLU A 132 -18.50 -5.95 14.96
N ASP A 133 -19.38 -6.35 14.04
CA ASP A 133 -19.14 -7.42 13.06
C ASP A 133 -18.06 -7.05 12.03
N VAL A 134 -17.77 -5.76 11.87
CA VAL A 134 -16.72 -5.26 10.97
C VAL A 134 -15.39 -5.26 11.75
N PRO A 135 -14.39 -6.07 11.35
CA PRO A 135 -13.16 -6.24 12.13
C PRO A 135 -12.38 -4.95 12.40
N MET A 136 -12.43 -3.99 11.48
CA MET A 136 -11.76 -2.70 11.66
C MET A 136 -12.44 -1.85 12.72
N CYS A 137 -13.77 -1.80 12.74
CA CYS A 137 -14.55 -1.11 13.77
C CYS A 137 -14.34 -1.77 15.13
N SER A 138 -14.35 -3.11 15.17
CA SER A 138 -14.06 -3.90 16.38
C SER A 138 -12.64 -3.66 16.90
N LEU A 139 -11.64 -3.61 16.01
CA LEU A 139 -10.25 -3.31 16.38
C LEU A 139 -10.10 -1.88 16.90
N LEU A 140 -10.72 -0.89 16.25
CA LEU A 140 -10.74 0.49 16.73
C LEU A 140 -11.36 0.56 18.13
N TYR A 141 -12.54 -0.05 18.31
CA TYR A 141 -13.23 -0.07 19.59
C TYR A 141 -12.40 -0.73 20.69
N SER A 142 -11.68 -1.81 20.38
CA SER A 142 -10.74 -2.46 21.30
C SER A 142 -9.56 -1.55 21.67
N ARG A 143 -8.98 -0.82 20.71
CA ARG A 143 -7.90 0.15 20.98
C ARG A 143 -8.38 1.31 21.83
N MET A 144 -9.58 1.84 21.56
CA MET A 144 -10.17 2.91 22.37
C MET A 144 -10.41 2.49 23.83
N LYS A 145 -10.65 1.21 24.11
CA LYS A 145 -10.79 0.71 25.49
C LYS A 145 -9.46 0.59 26.23
N SER A 146 -8.36 0.34 25.53
CA SER A 146 -7.05 0.16 26.16
C SER A 146 -6.28 1.48 26.37
N LYS A 147 -6.70 2.56 25.71
CA LYS A 147 -6.09 3.89 25.83
C LYS A 147 -6.70 4.70 26.97
N ALA A 148 -5.86 5.41 27.71
CA ALA A 148 -6.25 6.16 28.90
C ALA A 148 -6.38 7.68 28.67
N SER A 149 -5.65 8.24 27.70
CA SER A 149 -5.63 9.69 27.44
C SER A 149 -6.44 10.10 26.21
N LYS A 150 -7.04 11.30 26.24
CA LYS A 150 -7.77 11.87 25.09
C LYS A 150 -6.88 12.08 23.87
N THR A 151 -5.61 12.40 24.07
CA THR A 151 -4.63 12.59 22.98
C THR A 151 -4.30 11.28 22.26
N GLU A 152 -4.13 10.18 22.98
CA GLU A 152 -3.94 8.86 22.37
C GLU A 152 -5.21 8.37 21.65
N LEU A 153 -6.39 8.67 22.21
CA LEU A 153 -7.67 8.36 21.56
C LEU A 153 -7.80 9.13 20.25
N LEU A 154 -7.57 10.45 20.27
CA LEU A 154 -7.57 11.29 19.07
C LEU A 154 -6.60 10.76 18.02
N SER A 155 -5.35 10.45 18.39
CA SER A 155 -4.36 9.88 17.47
C SER A 155 -4.84 8.56 16.85
N THR A 156 -5.49 7.70 17.65
CA THR A 156 -6.06 6.44 17.16
C THR A 156 -7.22 6.67 16.20
N LEU A 157 -8.07 7.67 16.45
CA LEU A 157 -9.20 8.04 15.60
C LEU A 157 -8.73 8.68 14.29
N LYS A 158 -7.79 9.63 14.34
CA LYS A 158 -7.14 10.23 13.15
C LYS A 158 -6.49 9.15 12.29
N SER A 159 -5.79 8.20 12.89
CA SER A 159 -5.23 7.04 12.19
C SER A 159 -6.29 6.15 11.56
N PHE A 160 -7.45 5.93 12.19
CA PHE A 160 -8.54 5.15 11.59
C PHE A 160 -9.18 5.85 10.41
N SER A 161 -9.46 7.16 10.52
CA SER A 161 -10.16 7.93 9.50
C SER A 161 -9.24 8.45 8.38
N GLY A 162 -7.93 8.26 8.52
CA GLY A 162 -6.94 8.84 7.63
C GLY A 162 -6.94 10.37 7.68
N HIS A 163 -7.31 10.95 8.81
CA HIS A 163 -7.57 12.38 8.91
C HIS A 163 -6.39 13.13 9.54
N TYR A 164 -5.66 13.88 8.71
CA TYR A 164 -4.52 14.72 9.12
C TYR A 164 -4.64 16.16 8.58
N PHE A 165 -5.87 16.65 8.40
CA PHE A 165 -6.14 17.95 7.74
C PHE A 165 -5.33 19.12 8.33
N GLU A 166 -5.25 19.23 9.66
CA GLU A 166 -4.44 20.27 10.33
C GLU A 166 -2.93 20.21 10.01
N GLU A 167 -2.42 19.03 9.67
CA GLU A 167 -1.00 18.77 9.43
C GLU A 167 -0.64 18.83 7.94
N THR A 168 -1.54 18.37 7.07
CA THR A 168 -1.26 18.15 5.64
C THR A 168 -2.09 19.02 4.71
N GLY A 169 -3.20 19.61 5.19
CA GLY A 169 -4.21 20.26 4.35
C GLY A 169 -4.98 19.31 3.43
N VAL A 170 -4.77 17.98 3.57
CA VAL A 170 -5.45 16.95 2.77
C VAL A 170 -6.59 16.35 3.60
N THR A 171 -7.76 16.19 2.98
CA THR A 171 -8.95 15.71 3.71
C THR A 171 -8.94 14.20 3.99
N GLN A 172 -8.02 13.45 3.35
CA GLN A 172 -7.94 12.00 3.48
C GLN A 172 -6.55 11.40 3.13
N ASP A 173 -5.96 10.66 4.07
CA ASP A 173 -4.76 9.84 3.95
C ASP A 173 -5.03 8.39 4.39
N TRP A 174 -5.21 7.50 3.41
CA TRP A 174 -5.51 6.09 3.65
C TRP A 174 -4.31 5.25 4.11
N ALA A 175 -3.08 5.75 3.99
CA ALA A 175 -1.89 4.98 4.36
C ALA A 175 -1.82 4.73 5.87
N SER A 176 -2.40 5.61 6.66
CA SER A 176 -2.31 5.62 8.13
C SER A 176 -3.32 4.71 8.84
N PHE A 177 -4.13 3.95 8.08
CA PHE A 177 -5.28 3.21 8.59
C PHE A 177 -4.95 2.22 9.73
N LEU A 178 -5.35 2.56 10.96
CA LEU A 178 -5.07 1.78 12.18
C LEU A 178 -3.58 1.38 12.32
N GLY A 179 -2.70 2.27 11.89
CA GLY A 179 -1.26 2.10 11.96
C GLY A 179 -0.77 1.77 13.37
N ASP A 180 0.23 0.91 13.43
CA ASP A 180 1.05 0.66 14.60
C ASP A 180 2.35 1.43 14.48
N ALA A 181 2.95 1.76 15.62
CA ALA A 181 4.33 2.22 15.64
C ALA A 181 5.26 1.01 15.47
N LEU A 182 6.24 1.11 14.57
CA LEU A 182 7.26 0.09 14.42
C LEU A 182 8.30 0.23 15.55
N PRO A 183 8.57 -0.82 16.35
CA PRO A 183 9.63 -0.78 17.36
C PRO A 183 11.00 -0.51 16.73
N GLU A 184 11.83 0.31 17.37
CA GLU A 184 13.13 0.70 16.81
C GLU A 184 14.10 -0.48 16.65
N ASP A 185 13.96 -1.50 17.49
CA ASP A 185 14.76 -2.71 17.53
C ASP A 185 14.10 -3.90 16.82
N TYR A 186 13.06 -3.65 16.02
CA TYR A 186 12.33 -4.72 15.32
C TYR A 186 13.23 -5.49 14.34
N ASP A 187 13.41 -6.80 14.55
CA ASP A 187 14.17 -7.68 13.67
C ASP A 187 13.28 -8.26 12.55
N PHE A 188 13.52 -7.80 11.33
CA PHE A 188 12.85 -8.27 10.12
C PHE A 188 13.32 -9.64 9.63
N LYS A 189 14.42 -10.19 10.17
CA LYS A 189 15.00 -11.44 9.68
C LYS A 189 14.02 -12.61 9.80
N GLY A 190 13.74 -13.24 8.66
CA GLY A 190 12.82 -14.38 8.56
C GLY A 190 11.32 -14.00 8.61
N GLN A 191 10.99 -12.74 8.87
CA GLN A 191 9.61 -12.29 8.97
C GLN A 191 8.88 -12.33 7.63
N LYS A 192 7.54 -12.40 7.69
CA LYS A 192 6.66 -12.40 6.52
C LYS A 192 5.95 -11.07 6.43
N VAL A 193 6.21 -10.34 5.34
CA VAL A 193 5.67 -9.01 5.09
C VAL A 193 4.65 -9.09 3.96
N CYS A 194 3.44 -8.57 4.17
CA CYS A 194 2.42 -8.44 3.13
C CYS A 194 2.18 -6.97 2.81
N PHE A 195 1.84 -6.66 1.55
CA PHE A 195 1.47 -5.32 1.13
C PHE A 195 0.00 -5.27 0.69
N THR A 196 -0.70 -4.21 1.09
CA THR A 196 -2.00 -3.80 0.54
C THR A 196 -1.85 -2.39 -0.02
N GLY A 197 -2.36 -2.17 -1.24
CA GLY A 197 -2.05 -0.97 -2.03
C GLY A 197 -0.66 -0.99 -2.71
N GLY A 198 -0.28 0.16 -3.26
CA GLY A 198 1.09 0.53 -3.65
C GLY A 198 1.60 1.66 -2.74
N ILE A 199 2.91 1.92 -2.77
CA ILE A 199 3.52 3.03 -2.04
C ILE A 199 4.10 3.98 -3.09
N THR A 200 3.69 5.26 -3.06
CA THR A 200 4.17 6.26 -4.02
C THR A 200 5.70 6.29 -4.06
N GLY A 201 6.26 6.31 -5.28
CA GLY A 201 7.70 6.30 -5.50
C GLY A 201 8.39 4.94 -5.27
N MET A 202 7.65 3.91 -4.84
CA MET A 202 8.18 2.58 -4.50
C MET A 202 7.48 1.47 -5.29
N PRO A 203 7.94 1.17 -6.53
CA PRO A 203 7.40 0.05 -7.31
C PRO A 203 7.44 -1.27 -6.54
N ARG A 204 6.49 -2.19 -6.81
CA ARG A 204 6.45 -3.49 -6.11
C ARG A 204 7.72 -4.32 -6.24
N SER A 205 8.47 -4.19 -7.33
CA SER A 205 9.80 -4.80 -7.48
C SER A 205 10.80 -4.23 -6.48
N THR A 206 10.82 -2.91 -6.31
CA THR A 206 11.65 -2.20 -5.32
C THR A 206 11.25 -2.58 -3.90
N LEU A 207 9.96 -2.63 -3.58
CA LEU A 207 9.46 -3.09 -2.27
C LEU A 207 9.91 -4.51 -1.94
N LYS A 208 9.79 -5.44 -2.90
CA LYS A 208 10.28 -6.81 -2.72
C LYS A 208 11.77 -6.87 -2.48
N SER A 209 12.55 -6.09 -3.25
CA SER A 209 13.99 -6.01 -3.04
C SER A 209 14.28 -5.48 -1.64
N HIS A 210 13.69 -4.35 -1.26
CA HIS A 210 13.87 -3.71 0.04
C HIS A 210 13.56 -4.65 1.21
N VAL A 211 12.42 -5.34 1.19
CA VAL A 211 12.07 -6.35 2.22
C VAL A 211 13.10 -7.48 2.30
N ALA A 212 13.58 -7.96 1.15
CA ALA A 212 14.62 -8.98 1.12
C ALA A 212 15.97 -8.45 1.64
N LYS A 213 16.29 -7.17 1.43
CA LYS A 213 17.45 -6.51 2.09
C LYS A 213 17.32 -6.57 3.61
N LEU A 214 16.13 -6.50 4.17
CA LEU A 214 15.92 -6.61 5.61
C LEU A 214 15.92 -8.07 6.13
N GLY A 215 16.19 -9.05 5.26
CA GLY A 215 16.14 -10.47 5.61
C GLY A 215 14.73 -11.05 5.76
N ALA A 216 13.70 -10.26 5.42
CA ALA A 216 12.31 -10.67 5.42
C ALA A 216 11.90 -11.23 4.03
N SER A 217 10.67 -11.73 3.92
CA SER A 217 10.12 -12.19 2.65
C SER A 217 8.69 -11.71 2.43
N VAL A 218 8.38 -11.36 1.17
CA VAL A 218 7.06 -10.84 0.80
C VAL A 218 6.06 -11.98 0.57
N THR A 219 4.87 -11.87 1.16
CA THR A 219 3.74 -12.78 0.91
C THR A 219 2.63 -12.10 0.11
N LYS A 220 1.90 -12.90 -0.70
CA LYS A 220 0.80 -12.40 -1.53
C LYS A 220 -0.47 -12.10 -0.73
N SER A 221 -0.67 -12.81 0.38
CA SER A 221 -1.85 -12.76 1.24
C SER A 221 -1.44 -12.71 2.70
N VAL A 222 -2.35 -12.20 3.53
CA VAL A 222 -2.23 -12.23 4.99
C VAL A 222 -2.57 -13.64 5.49
N THR A 223 -1.72 -14.20 6.35
CA THR A 223 -1.85 -15.53 6.94
C THR A 223 -1.48 -15.47 8.42
N LYS A 224 -1.69 -16.56 9.18
CA LYS A 224 -1.26 -16.63 10.59
C LYS A 224 0.24 -16.46 10.82
N ASN A 225 1.06 -16.65 9.78
CA ASN A 225 2.51 -16.47 9.84
C ASN A 225 2.95 -15.09 9.32
N THR A 226 2.01 -14.22 8.94
CA THR A 226 2.30 -12.85 8.51
C THR A 226 2.57 -11.99 9.73
N SER A 227 3.79 -11.46 9.83
CA SER A 227 4.22 -10.63 10.96
C SER A 227 3.94 -9.15 10.72
N VAL A 228 3.95 -8.70 9.46
CA VAL A 228 3.73 -7.29 9.11
C VAL A 228 2.83 -7.18 7.88
N LEU A 229 1.77 -6.38 7.99
CA LEU A 229 1.01 -5.85 6.86
C LEU A 229 1.40 -4.37 6.68
N ILE A 230 1.81 -4.00 5.48
CA ILE A 230 2.09 -2.61 5.12
C ILE A 230 0.93 -2.11 4.25
N VAL A 231 0.34 -0.99 4.67
CA VAL A 231 -0.75 -0.27 4.01
C VAL A 231 -0.16 0.91 3.26
N GLY A 232 -0.23 0.87 1.94
CA GLY A 232 0.25 1.96 1.09
C GLY A 232 -0.84 2.98 0.76
N ASP A 233 -0.41 4.14 0.27
CA ASP A 233 -1.23 5.28 -0.14
C ASP A 233 -1.96 5.03 -1.47
N GLU A 234 -1.40 4.22 -2.37
CA GLU A 234 -2.06 3.81 -3.61
C GLU A 234 -3.07 2.67 -3.36
N CYS A 235 -4.19 2.98 -2.71
CA CYS A 235 -5.28 2.02 -2.53
C CYS A 235 -6.01 1.75 -3.85
N SER A 236 -6.32 0.48 -4.14
CA SER A 236 -7.10 0.12 -5.33
C SER A 236 -8.51 0.71 -5.24
N ARG A 237 -9.08 1.22 -6.35
CA ARG A 237 -10.42 1.84 -6.38
C ARG A 237 -11.54 1.01 -5.70
N GLY A 238 -11.49 -0.33 -5.79
CA GLY A 238 -12.45 -1.23 -5.11
C GLY A 238 -12.24 -1.43 -3.59
N TRP A 239 -11.19 -0.83 -3.01
CA TRP A 239 -10.93 -0.79 -1.56
C TRP A 239 -11.94 0.13 -0.86
N ILE A 240 -12.30 1.23 -1.53
CA ILE A 240 -13.26 2.24 -1.06
C ILE A 240 -14.70 1.71 -1.15
N GLU A 241 -15.03 0.92 -2.17
CA GLU A 241 -16.45 0.68 -2.46
C GLU A 241 -17.10 -0.44 -1.62
N HIS A 242 -16.44 -1.59 -1.35
CA HIS A 242 -17.19 -2.81 -0.91
C HIS A 242 -16.62 -3.59 0.28
N ASN A 243 -15.35 -3.43 0.71
CA ASN A 243 -14.80 -4.27 1.80
C ASN A 243 -13.42 -3.87 2.39
N TYR A 244 -12.96 -2.61 2.29
CA TYR A 244 -11.68 -2.12 2.86
C TYR A 244 -10.45 -3.04 2.64
N GLY A 245 -10.49 -3.83 1.55
CA GLY A 245 -9.48 -4.80 1.20
C GLY A 245 -9.48 -6.05 2.10
N THR A 246 -9.54 -7.23 1.47
CA THR A 246 -9.50 -8.54 2.15
C THR A 246 -8.27 -8.77 3.02
N LYS A 247 -7.17 -8.05 2.78
CA LYS A 247 -5.93 -8.14 3.56
C LYS A 247 -5.99 -7.38 4.88
N LEU A 248 -6.52 -6.16 4.86
CA LEU A 248 -6.64 -5.35 6.07
C LEU A 248 -7.67 -5.97 7.02
N ASP A 249 -8.79 -6.43 6.48
CA ASP A 249 -9.79 -7.21 7.21
C ASP A 249 -9.18 -8.47 7.86
N ALA A 250 -8.40 -9.26 7.10
CA ALA A 250 -7.71 -10.43 7.63
C ALA A 250 -6.68 -10.08 8.71
N ALA A 251 -5.93 -8.98 8.56
CA ALA A 251 -4.98 -8.52 9.56
C ALA A 251 -5.69 -8.07 10.85
N CYS A 252 -6.80 -7.34 10.74
CA CYS A 252 -7.62 -6.93 11.88
C CYS A 252 -8.17 -8.15 12.64
N LYS A 253 -8.69 -9.16 11.92
CA LYS A 253 -9.14 -10.43 12.50
C LYS A 253 -8.03 -11.16 13.26
N LEU A 254 -6.84 -11.26 12.67
CA LEU A 254 -5.70 -11.90 13.34
C LEU A 254 -5.30 -11.15 14.61
N LYS A 255 -5.28 -9.82 14.55
CA LYS A 255 -4.93 -8.97 15.69
C LYS A 255 -5.95 -9.08 16.83
N LEU A 256 -7.25 -9.07 16.51
CA LEU A 256 -8.34 -9.33 17.46
C LEU A 256 -8.26 -10.72 18.08
N ALA A 257 -7.77 -11.71 17.34
CA ALA A 257 -7.50 -13.06 17.85
C ALA A 257 -6.19 -13.19 18.65
N GLY A 258 -5.46 -12.09 18.87
CA GLY A 258 -4.23 -12.06 19.68
C GLY A 258 -2.97 -12.51 18.94
N HIS A 259 -3.00 -12.60 17.60
CA HIS A 259 -1.78 -12.83 16.83
C HIS A 259 -0.90 -11.58 16.78
N ASP A 260 0.41 -11.80 16.83
CA ASP A 260 1.43 -10.75 16.73
C ASP A 260 1.64 -10.34 15.26
N ILE A 261 0.75 -9.48 14.77
CA ILE A 261 0.83 -8.86 13.44
C ILE A 261 0.80 -7.34 13.59
N LEU A 262 1.80 -6.69 12.99
CA LEU A 262 1.86 -5.23 12.87
C LEU A 262 1.13 -4.78 11.59
N ILE A 263 0.35 -3.70 11.69
CA ILE A 263 -0.24 -2.98 10.57
C ILE A 263 0.51 -1.65 10.49
N LEU A 264 1.32 -1.44 9.45
CA LEU A 264 2.15 -0.23 9.30
C LEU A 264 1.69 0.58 8.11
N SER A 265 1.79 1.91 8.20
CA SER A 265 1.68 2.78 7.02
C SER A 265 2.92 2.64 6.13
N GLY A 266 2.78 3.02 4.86
CA GLY A 266 3.91 3.12 3.93
C GLY A 266 5.01 4.05 4.45
N ASP A 267 4.62 5.16 5.08
CA ASP A 267 5.54 6.18 5.61
C ASP A 267 6.29 5.72 6.87
N GLU A 268 5.59 5.06 7.81
CA GLU A 268 6.22 4.47 8.99
C GLU A 268 7.25 3.41 8.56
N TRP A 269 6.87 2.56 7.59
CA TRP A 269 7.78 1.59 7.00
C TRP A 269 9.00 2.27 6.38
N LEU A 270 8.80 3.27 5.51
CA LEU A 270 9.89 3.93 4.79
C LEU A 270 10.83 4.66 5.74
N SER A 271 10.30 5.48 6.63
CA SER A 271 11.09 6.30 7.55
C SER A 271 12.00 5.45 8.44
N LYS A 272 11.51 4.31 8.93
CA LYS A 272 12.26 3.42 9.83
C LYS A 272 13.18 2.44 9.12
N THR A 273 12.91 2.11 7.85
CA THR A 273 13.72 1.12 7.10
C THR A 273 14.65 1.73 6.05
N ALA A 274 14.51 3.00 5.71
CA ALA A 274 15.34 3.66 4.67
C ALA A 274 16.84 3.62 4.97
N ASN A 275 17.22 3.72 6.25
CA ASN A 275 18.62 3.74 6.70
C ASN A 275 19.14 2.36 7.16
N GLN A 276 18.30 1.32 7.13
CA GLN A 276 18.76 -0.01 7.51
C GLN A 276 19.71 -0.55 6.44
N LYS A 277 20.98 -0.74 6.83
CA LYS A 277 22.01 -1.31 5.96
C LYS A 277 21.61 -2.72 5.57
N ASP A 278 21.65 -2.98 4.28
CA ASP A 278 21.46 -4.31 3.75
C ASP A 278 22.59 -5.24 4.25
N PRO A 279 22.28 -6.25 5.08
CA PRO A 279 23.27 -7.14 5.67
C PRO A 279 23.98 -8.00 4.63
N LYS A 280 23.46 -8.06 3.39
CA LYS A 280 24.05 -8.76 2.26
C LYS A 280 24.67 -7.82 1.24
N SER A 281 24.73 -6.50 1.45
CA SER A 281 25.32 -5.58 0.48
C SER A 281 26.77 -5.91 0.19
N GLU A 282 27.56 -6.19 1.23
CA GLU A 282 28.98 -6.55 1.10
C GLU A 282 29.13 -7.88 0.35
N VAL A 283 28.30 -8.87 0.67
CA VAL A 283 28.28 -10.18 -0.01
C VAL A 283 27.88 -10.03 -1.48
N ARG A 284 26.88 -9.21 -1.79
CA ARG A 284 26.47 -8.92 -3.17
C ARG A 284 27.56 -8.18 -3.93
N GLN A 285 28.15 -7.16 -3.34
CA GLN A 285 29.24 -6.42 -3.99
C GLN A 285 30.42 -7.33 -4.29
N ARG A 286 30.74 -8.26 -3.36
CA ARG A 286 31.72 -9.31 -3.61
C ARG A 286 31.35 -10.17 -4.81
N PHE A 287 30.13 -10.72 -4.89
CA PHE A 287 29.72 -11.53 -6.05
C PHE A 287 29.70 -10.73 -7.36
N TRP A 288 29.27 -9.47 -7.31
CA TRP A 288 29.26 -8.56 -8.45
C TRP A 288 30.69 -8.32 -8.97
N SER A 289 31.63 -8.02 -8.08
CA SER A 289 33.05 -7.85 -8.41
C SER A 289 33.70 -9.16 -8.88
N GLU A 290 33.31 -10.30 -8.30
CA GLU A 290 33.82 -11.61 -8.70
C GLU A 290 33.35 -12.04 -10.09
N PHE A 291 32.14 -11.66 -10.49
CA PHE A 291 31.60 -11.84 -11.85
C PHE A 291 32.40 -11.01 -12.85
N GLY A 292 32.68 -9.74 -12.52
CA GLY A 292 33.51 -8.85 -13.33
C GLY A 292 32.81 -8.33 -14.59
N ASP A 293 33.58 -7.80 -15.53
CA ASP A 293 33.07 -7.35 -16.84
C ASP A 293 33.26 -8.46 -17.88
N VAL A 294 32.20 -8.71 -18.67
CA VAL A 294 32.18 -9.77 -19.68
C VAL A 294 31.71 -9.21 -21.02
N HIS A 295 32.29 -9.72 -22.11
CA HIS A 295 32.08 -9.17 -23.46
C HIS A 295 31.59 -10.21 -24.50
N ASN A 296 31.50 -11.48 -24.12
CA ASN A 296 30.94 -12.56 -24.94
C ASN A 296 30.26 -13.61 -24.05
N LEU A 297 29.48 -14.52 -24.68
CA LEU A 297 28.68 -15.49 -23.95
C LEU A 297 29.56 -16.48 -23.17
N ASP A 298 30.69 -16.92 -23.72
CA ASP A 298 31.62 -17.83 -23.03
C ASP A 298 32.19 -17.22 -21.75
N ALA A 299 32.58 -15.95 -21.79
CA ALA A 299 33.05 -15.22 -20.61
C ALA A 299 31.92 -15.04 -19.58
N LEU A 300 30.69 -14.79 -20.03
CA LEU A 300 29.52 -14.72 -19.17
C LEU A 300 29.24 -16.06 -18.46
N VAL A 301 29.31 -17.17 -19.20
CA VAL A 301 29.17 -18.53 -18.68
C VAL A 301 30.23 -18.80 -17.61
N ALA A 302 31.50 -18.55 -17.93
CA ALA A 302 32.61 -18.76 -16.99
C ALA A 302 32.45 -17.92 -15.71
N ALA A 303 32.06 -16.65 -15.83
CA ALA A 303 31.77 -15.78 -14.70
C ALA A 303 30.58 -16.28 -13.87
N ALA A 304 29.52 -16.76 -14.53
CA ALA A 304 28.35 -17.33 -13.87
C ALA A 304 28.71 -18.60 -13.08
N PHE A 305 29.51 -19.50 -13.65
CA PHE A 305 30.00 -20.70 -12.96
C PHE A 305 30.84 -20.33 -11.72
N LYS A 306 31.73 -19.35 -11.86
CA LYS A 306 32.56 -18.86 -10.75
C LYS A 306 31.70 -18.36 -9.59
N VAL A 307 30.72 -17.51 -9.86
CA VAL A 307 29.78 -16.99 -8.83
C VAL A 307 28.92 -18.11 -8.25
N CYS A 308 28.32 -18.95 -9.09
CA CYS A 308 27.41 -20.01 -8.65
C CYS A 308 28.12 -21.12 -7.87
N SER A 309 29.43 -21.34 -8.06
CA SER A 309 30.19 -22.34 -7.28
C SER A 309 30.25 -22.01 -5.78
N LYS A 310 30.08 -20.75 -5.42
CA LYS A 310 30.11 -20.22 -4.04
C LYS A 310 28.71 -19.95 -3.47
N ALA A 311 27.68 -20.30 -4.22
CA ALA A 311 26.29 -20.23 -3.82
C ALA A 311 25.62 -21.58 -4.04
N ASN A 312 24.47 -21.82 -3.43
CA ASN A 312 23.70 -23.04 -3.64
C ASN A 312 22.92 -23.01 -4.98
N LEU A 313 23.65 -22.71 -6.07
CA LEU A 313 23.15 -22.49 -7.42
C LEU A 313 23.88 -23.39 -8.42
N ASN A 314 23.21 -23.69 -9.54
CA ASN A 314 23.75 -24.41 -10.68
C ASN A 314 23.61 -23.57 -11.95
N VAL A 315 24.57 -23.71 -12.86
CA VAL A 315 24.53 -23.11 -14.19
C VAL A 315 24.25 -24.20 -15.21
N SER A 316 23.33 -23.93 -16.14
CA SER A 316 23.00 -24.80 -17.25
C SER A 316 23.04 -23.98 -18.53
N GLU A 317 23.92 -24.36 -19.45
CA GLU A 317 23.94 -23.85 -20.81
C GLU A 317 22.94 -24.63 -21.66
N TYR A 318 22.34 -23.96 -22.64
CA TYR A 318 21.51 -24.61 -23.64
C TYR A 318 21.64 -23.86 -24.97
N SER A 319 21.49 -24.59 -26.06
CA SER A 319 21.43 -24.02 -27.39
C SER A 319 20.42 -24.81 -28.23
N GLU A 320 19.78 -24.09 -29.15
CA GLU A 320 18.93 -24.64 -30.18
C GLU A 320 19.48 -24.14 -31.52
N PRO A 321 20.46 -24.86 -32.10
CA PRO A 321 21.20 -24.41 -33.28
C PRO A 321 20.30 -24.06 -34.46
N ASP A 322 19.23 -24.83 -34.64
CA ASP A 322 18.25 -24.65 -35.73
C ASP A 322 17.49 -23.31 -35.63
N LEU A 323 17.38 -22.76 -34.43
CA LEU A 323 16.69 -21.50 -34.13
C LEU A 323 17.67 -20.35 -33.84
N GLY A 324 18.97 -20.64 -33.80
CA GLY A 324 20.02 -19.69 -33.40
C GLY A 324 19.91 -19.27 -31.93
N ILE A 325 19.13 -19.99 -31.11
CA ILE A 325 18.97 -19.67 -29.69
C ILE A 325 20.15 -20.22 -28.92
N SER A 326 20.73 -19.39 -28.05
CA SER A 326 21.72 -19.83 -27.09
C SER A 326 21.58 -19.05 -25.81
N GLY A 327 21.90 -19.66 -24.68
CA GLY A 327 21.78 -18.96 -23.41
C GLY A 327 22.25 -19.74 -22.22
N VAL A 328 22.10 -19.08 -21.08
CA VAL A 328 22.51 -19.56 -19.78
C VAL A 328 21.34 -19.46 -18.84
N SER A 329 21.10 -20.51 -18.08
CA SER A 329 20.07 -20.54 -17.05
C SER A 329 20.67 -20.94 -15.70
N ILE A 330 20.17 -20.30 -14.65
CA ILE A 330 20.59 -20.46 -13.28
C ILE A 330 19.47 -21.12 -12.50
N HIS A 331 19.83 -22.14 -11.74
CA HIS A 331 18.89 -22.97 -11.00
C HIS A 331 19.32 -23.07 -9.54
N ARG A 332 18.37 -23.06 -8.61
CA ARG A 332 18.66 -23.46 -7.22
C ARG A 332 19.00 -24.94 -7.15
N LYS A 333 19.85 -25.34 -6.21
CA LYS A 333 20.11 -26.74 -5.88
C LYS A 333 19.23 -27.22 -4.72
N TRP A 334 18.70 -28.42 -4.82
CA TRP A 334 18.13 -29.18 -3.70
C TRP A 334 19.21 -29.47 -2.65
N LYS A 335 18.81 -29.83 -1.42
CA LYS A 335 19.75 -30.27 -0.37
C LYS A 335 20.61 -31.47 -0.77
N ASN A 336 20.15 -32.27 -1.73
CA ASN A 336 20.88 -33.41 -2.29
C ASN A 336 21.80 -33.04 -3.49
N GLY A 337 21.96 -31.74 -3.79
CA GLY A 337 22.85 -31.24 -4.84
C GLY A 337 22.24 -31.16 -6.24
N ASN A 338 21.08 -31.77 -6.49
CA ASN A 338 20.44 -31.73 -7.81
C ASN A 338 19.84 -30.36 -8.13
N ALA A 339 19.86 -29.95 -9.40
CA ALA A 339 19.23 -28.70 -9.82
C ALA A 339 17.68 -28.79 -9.76
N LEU A 340 17.05 -27.73 -9.27
CA LEU A 340 15.61 -27.51 -9.42
C LEU A 340 15.30 -27.23 -10.90
N LYS A 341 14.20 -27.80 -11.42
CA LYS A 341 13.78 -27.58 -12.82
C LYS A 341 13.35 -26.15 -13.14
N LYS A 342 13.28 -25.27 -12.14
CA LYS A 342 12.86 -23.87 -12.30
C LYS A 342 14.06 -22.98 -12.68
N ARG A 343 13.90 -22.12 -13.69
CA ARG A 343 14.89 -21.10 -14.07
C ARG A 343 14.72 -19.89 -13.13
N GLU A 344 15.63 -19.73 -12.18
CA GLU A 344 15.61 -18.61 -11.23
C GLU A 344 16.04 -17.30 -11.91
N LEU A 345 17.02 -17.41 -12.81
CA LEU A 345 17.55 -16.35 -13.65
C LEU A 345 18.04 -16.98 -14.95
N TYR A 346 17.89 -16.30 -16.08
CA TYR A 346 18.42 -16.73 -17.35
C TYR A 346 18.79 -15.51 -18.21
N ILE A 347 19.70 -15.73 -19.16
CA ILE A 347 19.97 -14.84 -20.28
C ILE A 347 20.00 -15.65 -21.57
N GLU A 348 19.29 -15.18 -22.58
CA GLU A 348 19.11 -15.89 -23.85
C GLU A 348 19.35 -14.91 -25.01
N LEU A 349 20.11 -15.35 -26.01
CA LEU A 349 20.15 -14.75 -27.33
C LEU A 349 19.09 -15.43 -28.18
N ILE A 350 18.13 -14.66 -28.65
CA ILE A 350 17.02 -15.09 -29.51
C ILE A 350 17.06 -14.18 -30.76
N PRO A 351 17.77 -14.60 -31.83
CA PRO A 351 17.99 -13.75 -32.99
C PRO A 351 16.71 -13.52 -33.80
N ASN A 352 15.74 -14.44 -33.71
CA ASN A 352 14.54 -14.41 -34.52
C ASN A 352 13.24 -14.41 -33.69
N HIS A 353 12.16 -13.89 -34.26
CA HIS A 353 10.80 -14.06 -33.76
C HIS A 353 10.31 -15.47 -34.08
N ILE A 354 9.75 -16.13 -33.07
CA ILE A 354 9.16 -17.46 -33.17
C ILE A 354 7.69 -17.32 -32.81
N ASP A 355 6.78 -17.78 -33.67
CA ASP A 355 5.35 -17.80 -33.36
C ASP A 355 5.00 -18.88 -32.32
N GLU A 356 3.72 -18.92 -31.95
CA GLU A 356 3.14 -19.94 -31.08
C GLU A 356 3.30 -21.39 -31.60
N PHE A 357 3.68 -21.58 -32.87
CA PHE A 357 3.88 -22.88 -33.51
C PHE A 357 5.36 -23.26 -33.66
N GLY A 358 6.29 -22.42 -33.20
CA GLY A 358 7.73 -22.71 -33.29
C GLY A 358 8.37 -22.32 -34.62
N ILE A 359 7.69 -21.55 -35.47
CA ILE A 359 8.19 -21.15 -36.80
C ILE A 359 8.93 -19.82 -36.71
N VAL A 360 10.11 -19.77 -37.34
CA VAL A 360 10.98 -18.59 -37.44
C VAL A 360 10.45 -17.63 -38.49
N ILE A 361 10.10 -16.39 -38.11
CA ILE A 361 9.36 -15.47 -39.00
C ILE A 361 10.17 -14.23 -39.40
N GLU A 362 10.99 -13.64 -38.53
CA GLU A 362 11.77 -12.40 -38.80
C GLU A 362 12.88 -12.16 -37.74
N GLU A 363 13.92 -11.38 -38.04
CA GLU A 363 14.98 -11.00 -37.08
C GLU A 363 14.46 -10.05 -35.97
N ARG A 364 14.84 -10.30 -34.71
CA ARG A 364 14.43 -9.51 -33.54
C ARG A 364 15.29 -8.25 -33.37
N CYS A 365 14.66 -7.08 -33.25
CA CYS A 365 15.36 -5.83 -32.91
C CYS A 365 15.98 -5.81 -31.49
N LYS A 366 15.51 -6.66 -30.58
CA LYS A 366 16.02 -6.81 -29.21
C LYS A 366 16.29 -8.28 -28.90
N PRO A 367 17.40 -8.84 -29.40
CA PRO A 367 17.59 -10.29 -29.42
C PRO A 367 18.03 -10.85 -28.06
N TRP A 368 18.49 -10.01 -27.12
CA TRP A 368 18.92 -10.47 -25.80
C TRP A 368 17.78 -10.41 -24.79
N VAL A 369 17.48 -11.50 -24.10
CA VAL A 369 16.43 -11.56 -23.08
C VAL A 369 17.05 -11.94 -21.75
N VAL A 370 16.81 -11.14 -20.71
CA VAL A 370 17.16 -11.48 -19.32
C VAL A 370 15.88 -11.60 -18.52
N GLY A 371 15.69 -12.72 -17.82
CA GLY A 371 14.48 -12.96 -17.04
C GLY A 371 14.65 -14.07 -16.02
N GLY A 372 13.60 -14.35 -15.25
CA GLY A 372 13.60 -15.44 -14.27
C GLY A 372 12.50 -15.28 -13.23
N ASP A 373 12.44 -16.18 -12.26
CA ASP A 373 11.51 -16.01 -11.14
C ASP A 373 11.92 -14.84 -10.21
N ALA A 374 13.22 -14.54 -10.18
CA ALA A 374 13.78 -13.45 -9.39
C ALA A 374 13.59 -12.06 -10.04
N CYS A 375 13.35 -11.99 -11.36
CA CYS A 375 13.25 -10.72 -12.09
C CYS A 375 12.32 -10.80 -13.31
N GLN A 376 11.62 -9.70 -13.62
CA GLN A 376 10.82 -9.62 -14.84
C GLN A 376 11.66 -9.90 -16.09
N SER A 377 11.09 -10.61 -17.07
CA SER A 377 11.72 -10.82 -18.37
C SER A 377 11.74 -9.53 -19.17
N VAL A 378 12.92 -9.10 -19.60
CA VAL A 378 13.14 -7.86 -20.35
C VAL A 378 14.07 -8.15 -21.54
N SER A 379 13.71 -7.60 -22.70
CA SER A 379 14.53 -7.70 -23.93
C SER A 379 15.40 -6.46 -24.15
N TYR A 380 16.62 -6.67 -24.59
CA TYR A 380 17.66 -5.67 -24.79
C TYR A 380 18.19 -5.73 -26.23
N GLN A 381 18.48 -4.56 -26.78
CA GLN A 381 19.13 -4.44 -28.09
C GLN A 381 20.63 -4.71 -28.01
N LYS A 382 21.30 -4.14 -26.99
CA LYS A 382 22.75 -4.25 -26.79
C LYS A 382 23.08 -5.42 -25.87
N GLN A 383 24.03 -6.25 -26.30
CA GLN A 383 24.54 -7.37 -25.51
C GLN A 383 25.14 -6.92 -24.18
N THR A 384 25.94 -5.86 -24.18
CA THR A 384 26.60 -5.34 -22.97
C THR A 384 25.59 -4.98 -21.88
N THR A 385 24.50 -4.29 -22.24
CA THR A 385 23.42 -3.94 -21.32
C THR A 385 22.72 -5.18 -20.75
N ALA A 386 22.49 -6.20 -21.59
CA ALA A 386 21.92 -7.47 -21.12
C ALA A 386 22.86 -8.18 -20.14
N PHE A 387 24.16 -8.16 -20.40
CA PHE A 387 25.17 -8.81 -19.57
C PHE A 387 25.32 -8.11 -18.22
N ASP A 388 25.35 -6.78 -18.21
CA ASP A 388 25.34 -5.97 -16.99
C ASP A 388 24.11 -6.30 -16.14
N LYS A 389 22.93 -6.38 -16.79
CA LYS A 389 21.71 -6.69 -16.07
C LYS A 389 21.69 -8.12 -15.52
N PHE A 390 22.21 -9.08 -16.27
CA PHE A 390 22.35 -10.45 -15.81
C PHE A 390 23.30 -10.54 -14.61
N ARG A 391 24.45 -9.84 -14.65
CA ARG A 391 25.39 -9.73 -13.52
C ARG A 391 24.72 -9.20 -12.26
N ASP A 392 24.00 -8.08 -12.36
CA ASP A 392 23.32 -7.47 -11.22
C ASP A 392 22.34 -8.46 -10.56
N ASN A 393 21.51 -9.12 -11.39
CA ASN A 393 20.53 -10.08 -10.91
C ASN A 393 21.20 -11.34 -10.34
N LEU A 394 22.30 -11.80 -10.94
CA LEU A 394 23.02 -12.98 -10.46
C LEU A 394 23.71 -12.71 -9.12
N ALA A 395 24.33 -11.54 -8.95
CA ALA A 395 24.94 -11.15 -7.68
C ALA A 395 23.90 -11.11 -6.55
N TYR A 396 22.69 -10.61 -6.85
CA TYR A 396 21.56 -10.64 -5.92
C TYR A 396 21.15 -12.06 -5.54
N LEU A 397 20.92 -12.91 -6.54
CA LEU A 397 20.52 -14.31 -6.33
C LEU A 397 21.61 -15.12 -5.59
N ALA A 398 22.88 -14.88 -5.90
CA ALA A 398 24.00 -15.54 -5.27
C ALA A 398 24.15 -15.17 -3.79
N ALA A 399 23.96 -13.89 -3.43
CA ALA A 399 23.99 -13.48 -2.02
C ALA A 399 22.82 -14.07 -1.22
N GLU A 400 21.65 -14.25 -1.83
CA GLU A 400 20.51 -14.94 -1.20
C GLU A 400 20.80 -16.41 -0.88
N HIS A 401 21.67 -17.04 -1.66
CA HIS A 401 22.00 -18.46 -1.56
C HIS A 401 23.48 -18.70 -1.27
N ALA A 402 24.18 -17.73 -0.69
CA ALA A 402 25.59 -17.84 -0.40
C ALA A 402 25.84 -19.05 0.49
N LEU A 403 26.77 -19.92 0.09
CA LEU A 403 27.28 -20.94 0.98
C LEU A 403 28.17 -20.20 1.98
N ILE A 404 27.84 -20.26 3.27
CA ILE A 404 28.63 -19.62 4.32
C ILE A 404 30.07 -20.13 4.17
N VAL A 405 31.00 -19.22 3.89
CA VAL A 405 32.46 -19.46 4.01
C VAL A 405 32.94 -18.72 5.23
#